data_AF-A0A812S3D9-F1
#
_entry.id   AF-A0A812S3D9-F1
#
_cell.length_a   1.000
_cell.length_b   1.000
_cell.length_c   1.000
_cell.angle_alpha   90.00
_cell.angle_beta   90.00
_cell.angle_gamma   90.00
#
_symmetry.space_group_name_H-M   'P 1'
#
loop_
_entity.id
_entity.type
_entity.pdbx_description
1 polymer ?
#
loop_
_entity_poly.entity_id
_entity_poly.type
_entity_poly.pdbx_seq_one_letter_code
_entity_poly.pdbx_strand_id
1 'polypeptide(L)'
;ELLQFGIFPQIRFGDVEMQLWQLDPEELLRELLSDCDSDSRPHQAAMELVEKLLLYRHKEVLLPLLQFSQLHLEAADQSDLAHANKEGALVLLGLMADHLVDLDPTQLPEGGEGKKQKKKGRNRPSQTVSIEELLARFVLPALASSAAFVRLRALWVSAAFARQ
;
A
#
# COMPACT_ATOMS: atom_id res chain seq x y z
N GLU A 1 -2.08 -18.29 0.27
CA GLU A 1 -1.46 -18.84 -0.94
C GLU A 1 -1.60 -17.92 -2.16
N LEU A 2 -2.81 -17.54 -2.58
CA LEU A 2 -2.99 -16.63 -3.74
C LEU A 2 -2.24 -15.30 -3.61
N LEU A 3 -2.36 -14.62 -2.46
CA LEU A 3 -1.63 -13.36 -2.21
C LEU A 3 -0.11 -13.56 -2.32
N GLN A 4 0.44 -14.54 -1.60
CA GLN A 4 1.88 -14.76 -1.51
C GLN A 4 2.53 -15.23 -2.81
N PHE A 5 1.88 -16.13 -3.56
CA PHE A 5 2.49 -16.79 -4.72
C PHE A 5 1.94 -16.30 -6.06
N GLY A 6 0.72 -15.76 -6.08
CA GLY A 6 0.09 -15.25 -7.32
C GLY A 6 0.24 -13.74 -7.46
N ILE A 7 -0.24 -12.99 -6.47
CA ILE A 7 -0.40 -11.53 -6.58
C ILE A 7 0.88 -10.80 -6.20
N PHE A 8 1.42 -11.05 -5.01
CA PHE A 8 2.53 -10.28 -4.46
C PHE A 8 3.81 -10.30 -5.30
N PRO A 9 4.20 -11.41 -5.95
CA PRO A 9 5.36 -11.42 -6.83
C PRO A 9 5.21 -10.50 -8.06
N GLN A 10 3.98 -10.18 -8.47
CA GLN A 10 3.70 -9.23 -9.55
C GLN A 10 3.61 -7.78 -9.03
N ILE A 11 3.23 -7.59 -7.76
CA ILE A 11 3.16 -6.27 -7.12
C ILE A 11 4.55 -5.72 -6.80
N ARG A 12 5.46 -6.54 -6.28
CA ARG A 12 6.82 -6.09 -5.95
C ARG A 12 7.69 -6.00 -7.20
N PHE A 13 8.73 -5.17 -7.16
CA PHE A 13 9.77 -5.20 -8.19
C PHE A 13 10.40 -6.60 -8.31
N GLY A 14 10.49 -7.11 -9.54
CA GLY A 14 11.19 -8.33 -9.88
C GLY A 14 12.61 -8.06 -10.37
N ASP A 15 13.28 -9.10 -10.84
CA ASP A 15 14.65 -9.00 -11.33
C ASP A 15 14.76 -8.05 -12.54
N VAL A 16 13.71 -7.97 -13.35
CA VAL A 16 13.64 -7.09 -14.53
C VAL A 16 13.62 -5.62 -14.11
N GLU A 17 12.72 -5.25 -13.20
CA GLU A 17 12.61 -3.86 -12.70
C GLU A 17 13.87 -3.46 -11.94
N MET A 18 14.45 -4.39 -11.16
CA MET A 18 15.70 -4.17 -10.45
C MET A 18 16.87 -3.95 -11.40
N GLN A 19 16.95 -4.69 -12.50
CA GLN A 19 17.96 -4.47 -13.55
C GLN A 19 17.73 -3.15 -14.27
N LEU A 20 16.47 -2.84 -14.65
CA LEU A 20 16.14 -1.59 -15.33
C LEU A 20 16.44 -0.38 -14.44
N TRP A 21 16.20 -0.46 -13.14
CA TRP A 21 16.58 0.58 -12.19
C TRP A 21 18.10 0.88 -12.21
N GLN A 22 18.94 -0.13 -12.40
CA GLN A 22 20.40 0.05 -12.45
C GLN A 22 20.87 0.57 -13.82
N LEU A 23 20.19 0.18 -14.91
CA LEU A 23 20.60 0.50 -16.28
C LEU A 23 20.02 1.83 -16.77
N ASP A 24 18.73 2.04 -16.55
CA ASP A 24 17.96 3.19 -17.01
C ASP A 24 16.76 3.46 -16.05
N PRO A 25 17.01 4.10 -14.89
CA PRO A 25 15.95 4.41 -13.94
C PRO A 25 14.93 5.40 -14.49
N GLU A 26 15.28 6.24 -15.46
CA GLU A 26 14.35 7.19 -16.08
C GLU A 26 13.29 6.44 -16.89
N GLU A 27 13.70 5.41 -17.64
CA GLU A 27 12.77 4.55 -18.37
C GLU A 27 11.83 3.79 -17.41
N LEU A 28 12.34 3.24 -16.30
CA LEU A 28 11.47 2.58 -15.32
C LEU A 28 10.46 3.57 -14.73
N LEU A 29 10.89 4.80 -14.39
CA LEU A 29 9.97 5.83 -13.89
C LEU A 29 8.92 6.21 -14.95
N ARG A 30 9.33 6.32 -16.21
CA ARG A 30 8.41 6.57 -17.33
C ARG A 30 7.36 5.48 -17.44
N GLU A 31 7.74 4.21 -17.28
CA GLU A 31 6.80 3.09 -17.29
C GLU A 31 5.86 3.12 -16.08
N LEU A 32 6.40 3.31 -14.86
CA LEU A 32 5.61 3.32 -13.62
C LEU A 32 4.60 4.47 -13.55
N LEU A 33 4.93 5.61 -14.16
CA LEU A 33 4.08 6.80 -14.19
C LEU A 33 3.23 6.90 -15.47
N SER A 34 3.37 5.95 -16.39
CA SER A 34 2.59 5.93 -17.63
C SER A 34 1.20 5.36 -17.38
N ASP A 35 0.18 6.14 -17.76
CA ASP A 35 -1.23 5.75 -17.74
C ASP A 35 -1.60 4.77 -18.87
N CYS A 36 -0.65 4.33 -19.72
CA CYS A 36 -0.93 3.47 -20.87
C CYS A 36 -1.12 1.99 -20.50
N ASP A 37 -2.12 1.38 -21.14
CA ASP A 37 -2.57 -0.03 -21.16
C ASP A 37 -2.15 -0.92 -19.99
N SER A 38 -3.05 -1.02 -19.00
CA SER A 38 -2.98 -1.97 -17.88
C SER A 38 -3.04 -3.43 -18.33
N ASP A 39 -3.74 -3.73 -19.42
CA ASP A 39 -4.06 -5.10 -19.87
C ASP A 39 -2.83 -5.96 -20.23
N SER A 40 -1.68 -5.33 -20.52
CA SER A 40 -0.45 -6.04 -20.91
C SER A 40 0.60 -6.11 -19.80
N ARG A 41 0.38 -5.46 -18.65
CA ARG A 41 1.39 -5.35 -17.58
C ARG A 41 0.96 -6.13 -16.33
N PRO A 42 1.65 -7.24 -16.00
CA PRO A 42 1.31 -8.06 -14.84
C PRO A 42 1.26 -7.29 -13.52
N HIS A 43 2.15 -6.31 -13.33
CA HIS A 43 2.18 -5.44 -12.16
C HIS A 43 0.89 -4.63 -12.00
N GLN A 44 0.48 -3.93 -13.05
CA GLN A 44 -0.73 -3.11 -13.05
C GLN A 44 -1.99 -3.98 -12.87
N ALA A 45 -2.07 -5.11 -13.58
CA ALA A 45 -3.18 -6.05 -13.42
C ALA A 45 -3.29 -6.62 -11.99
N ALA A 46 -2.16 -6.86 -11.33
CA ALA A 46 -2.14 -7.30 -9.93
C ALA A 46 -2.59 -6.19 -8.97
N MET A 47 -2.18 -4.94 -9.19
CA MET A 47 -2.64 -3.79 -8.40
C MET A 47 -4.16 -3.62 -8.53
N GLU A 48 -4.67 -3.63 -9.76
CA GLU A 48 -6.10 -3.53 -10.04
C GLU A 48 -6.88 -4.68 -9.40
N LEU A 49 -6.36 -5.92 -9.44
CA LEU A 49 -6.99 -7.04 -8.75
C LEU A 49 -7.09 -6.79 -7.24
N VAL A 50 -6.04 -6.27 -6.61
CA VAL A 50 -6.05 -5.92 -5.17
C VAL A 50 -7.08 -4.82 -4.89
N GLU A 51 -7.13 -3.77 -5.70
CA GLU A 51 -8.13 -2.71 -5.58
C GLU A 51 -9.56 -3.25 -5.70
N LYS A 52 -9.83 -4.16 -6.65
CA LYS A 52 -11.15 -4.81 -6.78
C LYS A 52 -11.46 -5.69 -5.58
N LEU A 53 -10.48 -6.41 -5.04
CA LEU A 53 -10.65 -7.21 -3.82
C LEU A 53 -10.99 -6.33 -2.62
N LEU A 54 -10.31 -5.19 -2.46
CA LEU A 54 -10.62 -4.22 -1.42
C LEU A 54 -12.03 -3.64 -1.63
N LEU A 55 -12.37 -3.21 -2.84
CA LEU A 55 -13.69 -2.66 -3.16
C LEU A 55 -14.84 -3.64 -2.85
N TYR A 56 -14.74 -4.91 -3.29
CA TYR A 56 -15.85 -5.88 -3.21
C TYR A 56 -15.79 -6.81 -1.99
N ARG A 57 -14.63 -6.91 -1.31
CA ARG A 57 -14.37 -7.86 -0.21
C ARG A 57 -13.54 -7.26 0.94
N HIS A 58 -13.50 -5.93 1.12
CA HIS A 58 -12.67 -5.27 2.16
C HIS A 58 -12.73 -5.93 3.55
N LYS A 59 -13.91 -6.37 4.01
CA LYS A 59 -14.07 -6.96 5.36
C LYS A 59 -13.25 -8.23 5.57
N GLU A 60 -13.01 -8.98 4.49
CA GLU A 60 -12.26 -10.23 4.49
C GLU A 60 -10.78 -10.00 4.13
N VAL A 61 -10.50 -8.98 3.32
CA VAL A 61 -9.19 -8.78 2.68
C VAL A 61 -8.32 -7.77 3.42
N LEU A 62 -8.89 -6.68 3.94
CA LEU A 62 -8.13 -5.51 4.41
C LEU A 62 -7.13 -5.85 5.52
N LEU A 63 -7.60 -6.51 6.59
CA LEU A 63 -6.74 -6.80 7.74
C LEU A 63 -5.69 -7.90 7.45
N PRO A 64 -6.03 -9.01 6.77
CA PRO A 64 -4.99 -9.94 6.31
C PRO A 64 -3.95 -9.30 5.39
N LEU A 65 -4.38 -8.40 4.50
CA LEU A 65 -3.48 -7.69 3.60
C LEU A 65 -2.57 -6.72 4.35
N LEU A 66 -3.11 -6.02 5.37
CA LEU A 66 -2.34 -5.18 6.28
C LEU A 66 -1.29 -5.99 7.05
N GLN A 67 -1.69 -7.11 7.66
CA GLN A 67 -0.77 -7.99 8.38
C GLN A 67 0.34 -8.53 7.48
N PHE A 68 -0.01 -8.95 6.26
CA PHE A 68 0.95 -9.40 5.27
C PHE A 68 1.94 -8.31 4.88
N SER A 69 1.46 -7.07 4.71
CA SER A 69 2.31 -5.92 4.39
C SER A 69 3.26 -5.60 5.54
N GLN A 70 2.75 -5.57 6.78
CA GLN A 70 3.56 -5.33 7.98
C GLN A 70 4.69 -6.34 8.13
N LEU A 71 4.44 -7.63 7.88
CA LEU A 71 5.45 -8.68 7.93
C LEU A 71 6.66 -8.36 7.03
N HIS A 72 6.41 -7.88 5.82
CA HIS A 72 7.48 -7.52 4.87
C HIS A 72 8.14 -6.18 5.19
N LEU A 73 7.39 -5.21 5.74
CA LEU A 73 7.92 -3.91 6.15
C LEU A 73 8.84 -4.02 7.37
N GLU A 74 8.57 -4.95 8.28
CA GLU A 74 9.37 -5.23 9.48
C GLU A 74 10.64 -6.06 9.19
N ALA A 75 10.73 -6.68 8.01
CA ALA A 75 11.91 -7.46 7.65
C ALA A 75 13.18 -6.59 7.61
N ALA A 76 14.31 -7.16 8.02
CA ALA A 76 15.58 -6.44 7.98
C ALA A 76 16.06 -6.20 6.53
N ASP A 77 16.70 -5.07 6.28
CA ASP A 77 17.29 -4.71 4.98
C ASP A 77 18.59 -5.47 4.74
N GLN A 78 18.45 -6.75 4.39
CA GLN A 78 19.58 -7.69 4.26
C GLN A 78 19.87 -8.12 2.82
N SER A 79 18.99 -7.81 1.87
CA SER A 79 19.14 -8.20 0.46
C SER A 79 18.28 -7.36 -0.47
N ASP A 80 18.60 -7.39 -1.76
CA ASP A 80 17.78 -6.78 -2.81
C ASP A 80 16.36 -7.35 -2.83
N LEU A 81 16.22 -8.66 -2.56
CA LEU A 81 14.91 -9.30 -2.42
C LEU A 81 14.12 -8.72 -1.23
N ALA A 82 14.78 -8.39 -0.12
CA ALA A 82 14.14 -7.76 1.02
C ALA A 82 13.67 -6.34 0.67
N HIS A 83 14.49 -5.56 -0.04
CA HIS A 83 14.09 -4.24 -0.53
C HIS A 83 12.91 -4.32 -1.51
N ALA A 84 12.93 -5.27 -2.45
CA ALA A 84 11.81 -5.50 -3.36
C ALA A 84 10.53 -5.88 -2.60
N ASN A 85 10.62 -6.77 -1.61
CA ASN A 85 9.47 -7.12 -0.77
C ASN A 85 8.94 -5.91 0.01
N LYS A 86 9.81 -5.05 0.53
CA LYS A 86 9.38 -3.81 1.18
C LYS A 86 8.68 -2.86 0.21
N GLU A 87 9.23 -2.70 -0.99
CA GLU A 87 8.60 -1.91 -2.04
C GLU A 87 7.18 -2.42 -2.36
N GLY A 88 7.02 -3.72 -2.60
CA GLY A 88 5.71 -4.29 -2.86
C GLY A 88 4.75 -4.17 -1.67
N ALA A 89 5.25 -4.30 -0.44
CA ALA A 89 4.43 -4.11 0.75
C ALA A 89 3.98 -2.65 0.93
N LEU A 90 4.81 -1.67 0.54
CA LEU A 90 4.41 -0.27 0.47
C LEU A 90 3.34 -0.05 -0.62
N VAL A 91 3.44 -0.71 -1.78
CA VAL A 91 2.36 -0.66 -2.80
C VAL A 91 1.04 -1.12 -2.19
N LEU A 92 1.00 -2.32 -1.60
CA LEU A 92 -0.20 -2.84 -0.95
C LEU A 92 -0.75 -1.88 0.09
N LEU A 93 0.13 -1.30 0.91
CA LEU A 93 -0.26 -0.34 1.95
C LEU A 93 -0.92 0.91 1.36
N GLY A 94 -0.36 1.48 0.30
CA GLY A 94 -0.96 2.63 -0.38
C GLY A 94 -2.29 2.30 -1.05
N LEU A 95 -2.45 1.10 -1.63
CA LEU A 95 -3.74 0.64 -2.17
C LEU A 95 -4.83 0.49 -1.09
N MET A 96 -4.43 0.25 0.16
CA MET A 96 -5.35 0.16 1.31
C MET A 96 -5.71 1.52 1.93
N ALA A 97 -5.10 2.63 1.50
CA ALA A 97 -5.18 3.93 2.20
C ALA A 97 -6.62 4.36 2.52
N ASP A 98 -7.50 4.43 1.52
CA ASP A 98 -8.92 4.82 1.66
C ASP A 98 -9.65 3.98 2.72
N HIS A 99 -9.35 2.67 2.75
CA HIS A 99 -10.00 1.73 3.64
C HIS A 99 -9.44 1.77 5.07
N LEU A 100 -8.16 2.10 5.24
CA LEU A 100 -7.51 2.20 6.54
C LEU A 100 -7.91 3.48 7.27
N VAL A 101 -8.14 4.58 6.54
CA VAL A 101 -8.65 5.85 7.11
C VAL A 101 -10.01 5.63 7.78
N ASP A 102 -10.87 4.80 7.19
CA ASP A 102 -12.17 4.41 7.75
C ASP A 102 -12.08 3.64 9.10
N LEU A 103 -10.90 3.10 9.43
CA LEU A 103 -10.60 2.38 10.67
C LEU A 103 -9.86 3.23 11.72
N ASP A 104 -9.46 4.45 11.38
CA ASP A 104 -8.76 5.34 12.30
C ASP A 104 -9.74 6.18 13.12
N PRO A 105 -9.76 6.02 14.46
CA PRO A 105 -10.66 6.79 15.31
C PRO A 105 -10.40 8.30 15.27
N THR A 106 -9.19 8.75 14.93
CA THR A 106 -8.83 10.18 14.86
C THR A 106 -9.38 10.86 13.61
N GLN A 107 -9.72 10.08 12.57
CA GLN A 107 -10.33 10.55 11.33
C GLN A 107 -11.85 10.70 11.46
N LEU A 108 -12.43 10.28 12.59
CA LEU A 108 -13.84 10.54 12.89
C LEU A 108 -14.00 12.00 13.31
N PRO A 109 -14.98 12.73 12.76
CA PRO A 109 -15.14 14.14 13.05
C PRO A 109 -15.40 14.36 14.54
N GLU A 110 -14.45 15.00 15.22
CA GLU A 110 -14.66 15.58 16.54
C GLU A 110 -15.68 16.71 16.42
N GLY A 111 -16.84 16.58 17.09
CA GLY A 111 -17.61 17.74 17.53
C GLY A 111 -18.31 18.61 16.50
N GLY A 112 -18.86 18.05 15.41
CA GLY A 112 -19.83 18.78 14.59
C GLY A 112 -21.17 18.98 15.31
N GLU A 113 -21.34 20.08 16.03
CA GLU A 113 -22.67 20.57 16.43
C GLU A 113 -23.50 20.84 15.17
N GLY A 114 -24.43 19.93 14.84
CA GLY A 114 -25.43 20.17 13.80
C GLY A 114 -25.45 19.17 12.65
N LYS A 115 -25.88 17.95 12.95
CA LYS A 115 -27.03 17.27 12.31
C LYS A 115 -27.12 15.85 12.85
N LYS A 116 -28.09 15.63 13.73
CA LYS A 116 -28.60 14.29 14.08
C LYS A 116 -29.22 13.65 12.84
N GLN A 117 -28.42 13.19 11.90
CA GLN A 117 -28.86 12.12 11.00
C GLN A 117 -28.58 10.80 11.71
N LYS A 118 -29.68 10.12 12.07
CA LYS A 118 -29.70 8.72 12.51
C LYS A 118 -28.99 7.84 11.47
N LYS A 119 -27.66 7.72 11.53
CA LYS A 119 -26.96 6.54 10.96
C LYS A 119 -27.15 5.39 11.95
N LYS A 120 -28.30 4.75 11.79
CA LYS A 120 -28.72 3.50 12.41
C LYS A 120 -27.59 2.47 12.28
N GLY A 121 -26.95 2.10 13.39
CA GLY A 121 -26.17 0.85 13.52
C GLY A 121 -24.97 0.64 12.59
N ARG A 122 -24.07 1.62 12.40
CA ARG A 122 -22.72 1.29 11.91
C ARG A 122 -22.00 0.62 13.08
N ASN A 123 -21.95 -0.71 13.10
CA ASN A 123 -21.08 -1.48 13.99
C ASN A 123 -19.71 -0.79 13.95
N ARG A 124 -19.23 -0.27 15.09
CA ARG A 124 -17.83 0.17 15.18
C ARG A 124 -16.99 -1.04 14.77
N PRO A 125 -16.02 -0.89 13.85
CA PRO A 125 -15.12 -1.98 13.54
C PRO A 125 -14.48 -2.43 14.85
N SER A 126 -14.46 -3.74 15.11
CA SER A 126 -13.86 -4.32 16.32
C SER A 126 -12.35 -4.12 16.36
N GLN A 127 -11.75 -3.72 15.24
CA GLN A 127 -10.34 -3.46 15.07
C GLN A 127 -10.15 -2.03 14.56
N THR A 128 -9.31 -1.27 15.26
CA THR A 128 -8.92 0.10 14.90
C THR A 128 -7.49 0.11 14.38
N VAL A 129 -7.18 1.03 13.47
CA VAL A 129 -5.82 1.24 12.94
C VAL A 129 -5.46 2.71 13.13
N SER A 130 -4.33 3.02 13.74
CA SER A 130 -3.82 4.40 13.77
C SER A 130 -3.00 4.64 12.50
N ILE A 131 -3.43 5.58 11.66
CA ILE A 131 -2.68 5.97 10.46
C ILE A 131 -1.35 6.60 10.86
N GLU A 132 -1.34 7.45 11.89
CA GLU A 132 -0.12 8.08 12.39
C GLU A 132 0.95 7.05 12.78
N GLU A 133 0.59 6.07 13.62
CA GLU A 133 1.51 5.00 14.01
C GLU A 133 1.97 4.18 12.80
N LEU A 134 1.06 3.89 11.87
CA LEU A 134 1.37 3.13 10.67
C LEU A 134 2.41 3.87 9.80
N LEU A 135 2.19 5.16 9.54
CA LEU A 135 3.10 5.99 8.77
C LEU A 135 4.44 6.17 9.49
N ALA A 136 4.40 6.44 10.80
CA ALA A 136 5.60 6.63 11.61
C ALA A 136 6.46 5.37 11.68
N ARG A 137 5.83 4.19 11.79
CA ARG A 137 6.53 2.91 11.93
C ARG A 137 7.04 2.36 10.60
N PHE A 138 6.33 2.56 9.50
CA PHE A 138 6.65 1.87 8.23
C PHE A 138 7.02 2.80 7.08
N VAL A 139 6.35 3.95 6.94
CA VAL A 139 6.55 4.83 5.79
C VAL A 139 7.71 5.79 6.02
N LEU A 140 7.78 6.44 7.19
CA LEU A 140 8.87 7.37 7.51
C LEU A 140 10.25 6.68 7.50
N PRO A 141 10.45 5.48 8.08
CA PRO A 141 11.74 4.80 7.99
C PRO A 141 12.08 4.38 6.56
N ALA A 142 11.08 4.01 5.75
CA ALA A 142 11.29 3.66 4.35
C ALA A 142 11.80 4.84 3.50
N LEU A 143 11.47 6.08 3.85
CA LEU A 143 12.07 7.28 3.23
C LEU A 143 13.57 7.41 3.47
N ALA A 144 14.10 6.77 4.52
CA ALA A 144 15.53 6.73 4.83
C ALA A 144 16.21 5.44 4.32
N SER A 145 15.50 4.57 3.60
CA SER A 145 16.06 3.32 3.05
C SER A 145 17.24 3.61 2.13
N SER A 146 18.24 2.72 2.12
CA SER A 146 19.36 2.77 1.17
C SER A 146 18.89 2.54 -0.27
N ALA A 147 17.83 1.74 -0.47
CA ALA A 147 17.23 1.47 -1.75
C ALA A 147 16.35 2.64 -2.22
N ALA A 148 16.72 3.24 -3.36
CA ALA A 148 16.06 4.43 -3.87
C ALA A 148 14.60 4.18 -4.32
N PHE A 149 14.31 3.03 -4.89
CA PHE A 149 12.94 2.64 -5.27
C PHE A 149 12.02 2.43 -4.04
N VAL A 150 12.56 1.99 -2.90
CA VAL A 150 11.81 1.93 -1.64
C VAL A 150 11.45 3.34 -1.18
N ARG A 151 12.39 4.28 -1.24
CA ARG A 151 12.12 5.70 -0.91
C ARG A 151 11.06 6.30 -1.83
N LEU A 152 11.18 6.05 -3.14
CA LEU A 152 10.17 6.47 -4.13
C LEU A 152 8.78 5.95 -3.75
N ARG A 153 8.68 4.66 -3.42
CA ARG A 153 7.39 4.08 -3.06
C ARG A 153 6.85 4.63 -1.75
N ALA A 154 7.70 4.89 -0.75
CA ALA A 154 7.30 5.52 0.50
C ALA A 154 6.72 6.95 0.28
N LEU A 155 7.29 7.71 -0.66
CA LEU A 155 6.72 9.00 -1.07
C LEU A 155 5.33 8.84 -1.73
N TRP A 156 5.18 7.86 -2.61
CA TRP A 156 3.90 7.55 -3.24
C TRP A 156 2.83 7.17 -2.20
N VAL A 157 3.17 6.34 -1.21
CA VAL A 157 2.26 6.00 -0.09
C VAL A 157 1.90 7.23 0.72
N SER A 158 2.87 8.10 1.03
CA SER A 158 2.62 9.35 1.76
C SER A 158 1.62 10.23 1.01
N ALA A 159 1.75 10.34 -0.31
CA ALA A 159 0.79 11.04 -1.15
C ALA A 159 -0.59 10.36 -1.16
N ALA A 160 -0.66 9.03 -1.13
CA ALA A 160 -1.92 8.29 -1.08
C ALA A 160 -2.71 8.60 0.21
N PHE A 161 -2.05 8.66 1.36
CA PHE A 161 -2.69 9.05 2.63
C PHE A 161 -2.98 10.55 2.74
N ALA A 162 -2.17 11.42 2.13
CA ALA A 162 -2.40 12.87 2.13
C ALA A 162 -3.60 13.32 1.27
N ARG A 163 -4.09 12.46 0.37
CA ARG A 163 -5.28 12.73 -0.47
C ARG A 163 -6.61 12.43 0.22
N GLN A 164 -6.58 11.76 1.37
CA GLN A 164 -7.76 11.38 2.15
C GLN A 164 -8.22 12.52 3.05
#